data_AF-A0A497M0W1-F1
#
_entry.id   AF-A0A497M0W1-F1
#
_cell.length_a   1.000
_cell.length_b   1.000
_cell.length_c   1.000
_cell.angle_alpha   90.00
_cell.angle_beta   90.00
_cell.angle_gamma   90.00
#
_symmetry.space_group_name_H-M   'P 1'
#
loop_
_entity.id
_entity.type
_entity.pdbx_description
1 polymer ?
#
loop_
_entity_poly.entity_id
_entity_poly.type
_entity_poly.pdbx_seq_one_letter_code
_entity_poly.pdbx_strand_id
1 'polypeptide(L)'
;AYVCLPLKNACEIAREIREEILLRLGKNISVMIVDTDRTFSFRNFHLTPRPNSIRGIYSFGGFIAYVVGRLFKLKARATPIAVVGERISVEESLEIADLANRARGSGAGRNVWEMAKKFGVGLTDVTWEMLETVKHKPIVVVRSKR
;
A
#
# COMPACT_ATOMS: atom_id res chain seq x y z
N ALA A 1 10.99 -5.48 -18.95
CA ALA A 1 9.83 -5.03 -18.17
C ALA A 1 10.32 -4.48 -16.85
N TYR A 2 10.10 -3.19 -16.59
CA TYR A 2 10.52 -2.54 -15.35
C TYR A 2 9.41 -2.71 -14.30
N VAL A 3 9.70 -3.41 -13.21
CA VAL A 3 8.76 -3.65 -12.12
C VAL A 3 9.48 -3.50 -10.80
N CYS A 4 8.85 -2.80 -9.85
CA CYS A 4 9.35 -2.73 -8.48
C CYS A 4 9.21 -4.11 -7.82
N LEU A 5 10.33 -4.65 -7.33
CA LEU A 5 10.30 -5.90 -6.57
C LEU A 5 9.62 -5.69 -5.21
N PRO A 6 8.93 -6.72 -4.67
CA PRO A 6 8.37 -6.65 -3.34
C PRO A 6 9.43 -6.32 -2.27
N LEU A 7 9.07 -5.41 -1.36
CA LEU A 7 9.93 -5.00 -0.25
C LEU A 7 10.06 -6.14 0.79
N LYS A 8 11.28 -6.63 1.03
CA LYS A 8 11.53 -7.79 1.92
C LYS A 8 11.65 -7.40 3.41
N ASN A 9 12.14 -6.20 3.74
CA ASN A 9 12.44 -5.77 5.12
C ASN A 9 11.57 -4.57 5.56
N ALA A 10 10.28 -4.60 5.23
CA ALA A 10 9.39 -3.46 5.45
C ALA A 10 9.37 -2.96 6.92
N CYS A 11 9.40 -3.88 7.90
CA CYS A 11 9.42 -3.51 9.31
C CYS A 11 10.71 -2.80 9.72
N GLU A 12 11.87 -3.24 9.23
CA GLU A 12 13.17 -2.63 9.52
C GLU A 12 13.24 -1.22 8.96
N ILE A 13 12.89 -1.06 7.68
CA ILE A 13 12.84 0.23 7.00
C ILE A 13 11.87 1.19 7.72
N ALA A 14 10.71 0.69 8.17
CA ALA A 14 9.78 1.51 8.92
C ALA A 14 10.37 2.00 10.26
N ARG A 15 11.17 1.17 10.95
CA ARG A 15 11.87 1.57 12.18
C ARG A 15 12.92 2.64 11.90
N GLU A 16 13.76 2.44 10.89
CA GLU A 16 14.78 3.41 10.48
C GLU A 16 14.16 4.78 10.18
N ILE A 17 13.06 4.82 9.40
CA ILE A 17 12.34 6.06 9.10
C ILE A 17 11.84 6.72 10.40
N ARG A 18 11.26 5.94 11.32
CA ARG A 18 10.75 6.47 12.60
C ARG A 18 11.88 7.03 13.46
N GLU A 19 13.01 6.33 13.52
CA GLU A 19 14.20 6.73 14.28
C GLU A 19 14.79 8.03 13.72
N GLU A 20 14.97 8.13 12.41
CA GLU A 20 15.44 9.35 11.75
C GLU A 20 14.49 10.54 11.99
N ILE A 21 13.18 10.32 11.96
CA ILE A 21 12.18 11.36 12.27
C ILE A 21 12.28 11.80 13.74
N LEU A 22 12.45 10.85 14.66
CA LEU A 22 12.63 11.17 16.07
C LEU A 22 13.93 11.96 16.30
N LEU A 23 15.04 11.53 15.70
CA LEU A 23 16.35 12.17 15.83
C LEU A 23 16.35 13.60 15.27
N ARG A 24 15.79 13.79 14.07
CA ARG A 24 15.83 15.09 13.37
C ARG A 24 14.77 16.08 13.84
N LEU A 25 13.57 15.59 14.19
CA LEU A 25 12.41 16.44 14.48
C LEU A 25 11.96 16.38 15.94
N GLY A 26 12.51 15.47 16.76
CA GLY A 26 12.07 15.24 18.13
C GLY A 26 10.63 14.72 18.22
N LYS A 27 10.07 14.19 17.13
CA LYS A 27 8.67 13.75 17.07
C LYS A 27 8.59 12.22 17.18
N ASN A 28 7.96 11.75 18.25
CA ASN A 28 7.62 10.34 18.39
C ASN A 28 6.32 10.07 17.62
N ILE A 29 6.44 9.38 16.49
CA ILE A 29 5.32 9.03 15.60
C ILE A 29 5.23 7.53 15.37
N SER A 30 4.11 7.09 14.80
CA SER A 30 3.99 5.78 14.16
C SER A 30 4.29 5.89 12.67
N VAL A 31 4.95 4.89 12.11
CA VAL A 31 5.26 4.80 10.68
C VAL A 31 4.62 3.53 10.13
N MET A 32 3.93 3.67 9.00
CA MET A 32 3.28 2.58 8.29
C MET A 32 3.75 2.55 6.83
N ILE A 33 4.17 1.37 6.37
CA ILE A 33 4.43 1.13 4.95
C ILE A 33 3.21 0.45 4.35
N VAL A 34 2.69 1.05 3.28
CA VAL A 34 1.44 0.66 2.63
C VAL A 34 1.70 0.36 1.17
N ASP A 35 1.14 -0.75 0.71
CA ASP A 35 1.10 -1.12 -0.69
C ASP A 35 -0.32 -1.15 -1.25
N THR A 36 -0.40 -0.88 -2.54
CA THR A 36 -1.63 -0.80 -3.33
C THR A 36 -2.26 -2.16 -3.61
N ASP A 37 -1.52 -3.25 -3.43
CA ASP A 37 -2.07 -4.60 -3.43
C ASP A 37 -3.23 -4.72 -2.44
N ARG A 38 -4.27 -5.44 -2.85
CA ARG A 38 -5.56 -5.47 -2.16
C ARG A 38 -5.57 -6.50 -1.03
N THR A 39 -5.93 -6.06 0.16
CA THR A 39 -6.43 -6.92 1.23
C THR A 39 -7.96 -6.93 1.17
N PHE A 40 -8.55 -8.12 1.05
CA PHE A 40 -9.99 -8.35 1.11
C PHE A 40 -10.40 -8.64 2.54
N SER A 41 -11.49 -8.02 3.00
CA SER A 41 -11.99 -8.18 4.36
C SER A 41 -13.41 -8.73 4.39
N PHE A 42 -13.63 -9.69 5.27
CA PHE A 42 -14.95 -10.21 5.62
C PHE A 42 -15.05 -10.31 7.15
N ARG A 43 -15.84 -9.42 7.76
CA ARG A 43 -15.86 -9.24 9.23
C ARG A 43 -14.42 -9.03 9.76
N ASN A 44 -14.01 -9.78 10.77
CA ASN A 44 -12.67 -9.70 11.38
C ASN A 44 -11.62 -10.55 10.65
N PHE A 45 -11.96 -11.13 9.49
CA PHE A 45 -11.03 -11.91 8.68
C PHE A 45 -10.51 -11.06 7.52
N HIS A 46 -9.19 -10.95 7.44
CA HIS A 46 -8.49 -10.17 6.41
C HIS A 46 -7.57 -11.09 5.61
N LEU A 47 -7.77 -11.12 4.29
CA LEU A 47 -7.06 -12.00 3.37
C LEU A 47 -6.37 -11.17 2.30
N THR A 48 -5.09 -11.45 2.04
CA THR A 48 -4.33 -10.78 0.98
C THR A 48 -3.61 -11.81 0.11
N PRO A 49 -3.54 -11.60 -1.22
CA PRO A 49 -2.69 -12.41 -2.08
C PRO A 49 -1.19 -12.09 -1.87
N ARG A 50 -0.87 -10.98 -1.20
CA ARG A 50 0.50 -10.50 -1.01
C ARG A 50 1.20 -11.19 0.17
N PRO A 51 2.40 -11.75 0.01
CA PRO A 51 3.17 -12.25 1.14
C PRO A 51 3.68 -11.10 2.02
N ASN A 52 3.96 -11.38 3.29
CA ASN A 52 4.58 -10.44 4.25
C ASN A 52 3.72 -9.20 4.61
N SER A 53 2.44 -9.41 4.91
CA SER A 53 1.60 -8.39 5.56
C SER A 53 1.81 -8.34 7.08
N ILE A 54 1.30 -7.30 7.73
CA ILE A 54 1.28 -7.25 9.21
C ILE A 54 0.52 -8.43 9.82
N ARG A 55 0.85 -8.76 11.08
CA ARG A 55 0.19 -9.82 11.84
C ARG A 55 -1.33 -9.55 11.94
N GLY A 56 -2.12 -10.60 11.69
CA GLY A 56 -3.58 -10.52 11.67
C GLY A 56 -4.19 -10.32 10.27
N ILE A 57 -3.35 -10.15 9.24
CA ILE A 57 -3.74 -10.34 7.84
C ILE A 57 -3.19 -11.69 7.38
N TYR A 58 -4.08 -12.53 6.85
CA TYR A 58 -3.72 -13.86 6.36
C TYR A 58 -3.28 -13.78 4.90
N SER A 59 -2.06 -14.21 4.64
CA SER A 59 -1.51 -14.31 3.28
C SER A 59 -1.54 -15.77 2.83
N PHE A 60 -2.71 -16.29 2.46
CA PHE A 60 -2.83 -17.62 1.86
C PHE A 60 -3.72 -17.60 0.62
N GLY A 61 -3.50 -18.54 -0.29
CA GLY A 61 -4.36 -18.75 -1.45
C GLY A 61 -4.05 -17.89 -2.68
N GLY A 62 -3.10 -16.95 -2.62
CA GLY A 62 -2.58 -16.22 -3.80
C GLY A 62 -3.67 -15.78 -4.78
N PHE A 63 -3.63 -16.28 -6.01
CA PHE A 63 -4.65 -15.99 -7.02
C PHE A 63 -6.09 -16.37 -6.61
N ILE A 64 -6.27 -17.48 -5.87
CA ILE A 64 -7.58 -17.93 -5.38
C ILE A 64 -8.16 -16.89 -4.41
N ALA A 65 -7.35 -16.34 -3.51
CA ALA A 65 -7.78 -15.28 -2.60
C ALA A 65 -8.28 -14.04 -3.36
N TYR A 66 -7.61 -13.70 -4.46
CA TYR A 66 -8.03 -12.61 -5.34
C TYR A 66 -9.38 -12.89 -6.02
N VAL A 67 -9.55 -14.08 -6.59
CA VAL A 67 -10.80 -14.47 -7.28
C VAL A 67 -11.97 -14.50 -6.30
N VAL A 68 -11.82 -15.17 -5.16
CA VAL A 68 -12.86 -15.26 -4.12
C VAL A 68 -13.22 -13.86 -3.62
N GLY A 69 -12.22 -13.03 -3.29
CA GLY A 69 -12.46 -11.66 -2.83
C GLY A 69 -13.26 -10.81 -3.82
N ARG A 70 -13.00 -10.99 -5.13
CA ARG A 70 -13.74 -10.32 -6.20
C ARG A 70 -15.16 -10.87 -6.38
N LEU A 71 -15.31 -12.20 -6.37
CA LEU A 71 -16.60 -12.87 -6.58
C LEU A 71 -17.62 -12.50 -5.49
N PHE A 72 -17.17 -12.48 -4.24
CA PHE A 72 -18.00 -12.11 -3.09
C PHE A 72 -18.07 -10.60 -2.83
N LYS A 73 -17.50 -9.76 -3.72
CA LYS A 73 -17.47 -8.29 -3.60
C LYS A 73 -16.99 -7.81 -2.22
N LEU A 74 -15.99 -8.51 -1.65
CA LEU A 74 -15.47 -8.19 -0.32
C LEU A 74 -14.82 -6.81 -0.29
N LYS A 75 -14.84 -6.16 0.88
CA LYS A 75 -14.23 -4.83 1.08
C LYS A 75 -12.73 -4.92 0.80
N ALA A 76 -12.30 -4.32 -0.31
CA ALA A 76 -10.91 -4.28 -0.73
C ALA A 76 -10.25 -2.99 -0.28
N ARG A 77 -9.13 -3.10 0.43
CA ARG A 77 -8.34 -1.99 0.98
C ARG A 77 -6.87 -2.15 0.63
N ALA A 78 -6.11 -1.05 0.67
CA ALA A 78 -4.66 -1.11 0.54
C ALA A 78 -4.05 -1.94 1.70
N THR A 79 -2.95 -2.63 1.42
CA THR A 79 -2.35 -3.59 2.37
C THR A 79 -1.26 -2.90 3.20
N PRO A 80 -1.42 -2.78 4.53
CA PRO A 80 -0.32 -2.40 5.41
C PRO A 80 0.65 -3.58 5.52
N ILE A 81 1.91 -3.35 5.14
CA ILE A 81 2.97 -4.37 5.19
C ILE A 81 3.92 -4.21 6.38
N ALA A 82 3.97 -3.01 6.96
CA ALA A 82 4.68 -2.76 8.20
C ALA A 82 3.99 -1.64 8.97
N VAL A 83 3.94 -1.79 10.29
CA VAL A 83 3.51 -0.75 11.23
C VAL A 83 4.48 -0.78 12.40
N VAL A 84 5.04 0.37 12.75
CA VAL A 84 5.94 0.54 13.90
C VAL A 84 5.55 1.78 14.70
N GLY A 85 5.80 1.76 16.01
CA GLY A 85 5.40 2.82 16.93
C GLY A 85 4.28 2.37 17.85
N GLU A 86 3.23 3.19 17.96
CA GLU A 86 2.08 2.89 18.80
C GLU A 86 1.33 1.63 18.33
N ARG A 87 0.71 0.91 19.27
CA ARG A 87 -0.16 -0.23 18.95
C ARG A 87 -1.42 0.28 18.25
N ILE A 88 -1.54 -0.06 16.98
CA ILE A 88 -2.71 0.21 16.12
C ILE A 88 -3.37 -1.14 15.81
N SER A 89 -4.70 -1.19 15.83
CA SER A 89 -5.42 -2.42 15.48
C SER A 89 -5.27 -2.75 13.99
N VAL A 90 -5.52 -4.00 13.60
CA VAL A 90 -5.46 -4.40 12.18
C VAL A 90 -6.51 -3.66 11.36
N GLU A 91 -7.72 -3.51 11.88
CA GLU A 91 -8.81 -2.81 11.20
C GLU A 91 -8.49 -1.32 11.01
N GLU A 92 -7.99 -0.66 12.06
CA GLU A 92 -7.54 0.74 11.99
C GLU A 92 -6.36 0.88 11.02
N SER A 93 -5.42 -0.07 11.01
CA SER A 93 -4.31 -0.08 10.06
C SER A 93 -4.78 -0.17 8.61
N LEU A 94 -5.79 -1.00 8.34
CA LEU A 94 -6.40 -1.14 7.01
C LEU A 94 -7.17 0.12 6.59
N GLU A 95 -7.84 0.79 7.54
CA GLU A 95 -8.54 2.05 7.28
C GLU A 95 -7.57 3.20 6.97
N ILE A 96 -6.53 3.35 7.78
CA ILE A 96 -5.46 4.34 7.55
C ILE A 96 -4.77 4.06 6.20
N ALA A 97 -4.47 2.80 5.90
CA ALA A 97 -3.87 2.41 4.64
C ALA A 97 -4.74 2.78 3.43
N ASP A 98 -6.05 2.47 3.49
CA ASP A 98 -6.98 2.81 2.39
C ASP A 98 -7.14 4.33 2.24
N LEU A 99 -7.26 5.06 3.35
CA LEU A 99 -7.35 6.52 3.35
C LEU A 99 -6.09 7.15 2.72
N ALA A 100 -4.91 6.71 3.16
CA ALA A 100 -3.64 7.18 2.62
C ALA A 100 -3.54 6.87 1.11
N ASN A 101 -3.93 5.67 0.69
CA ASN A 101 -3.92 5.29 -0.72
C ASN A 101 -4.84 6.18 -1.58
N ARG A 102 -6.04 6.49 -1.09
CA ARG A 102 -6.95 7.43 -1.76
C ARG A 102 -6.36 8.84 -1.85
N ALA A 103 -5.71 9.32 -0.80
CA ALA A 103 -5.07 10.63 -0.78
C ALA A 103 -3.89 10.74 -1.75
N ARG A 104 -3.10 9.67 -1.92
CA ARG A 104 -2.04 9.60 -2.95
C ARG A 104 -2.63 9.68 -4.36
N GLY A 105 -3.76 9.00 -4.59
CA GLY A 105 -4.36 8.84 -5.90
C GLY A 105 -3.65 7.77 -6.74
N SER A 106 -4.04 7.62 -8.00
CA SER A 106 -3.57 6.54 -8.88
C SER A 106 -2.39 6.91 -9.79
N GLY A 107 -1.84 8.13 -9.68
CA GLY A 107 -0.71 8.56 -10.51
C GLY A 107 -0.99 8.40 -12.02
N ALA A 108 -0.26 7.49 -12.67
CA ALA A 108 -0.38 7.21 -14.10
C ALA A 108 -1.60 6.31 -14.45
N GLY A 109 -2.25 5.69 -13.46
CA GLY A 109 -3.31 4.71 -13.66
C GLY A 109 -3.23 3.61 -12.60
N ARG A 110 -4.29 2.82 -12.45
CA ARG A 110 -4.34 1.73 -11.45
C ARG A 110 -3.65 0.44 -11.92
N ASN A 111 -3.37 0.33 -13.21
CA ASN A 111 -2.70 -0.80 -13.83
C ASN A 111 -2.00 -0.35 -15.13
N VAL A 112 -1.24 -1.25 -15.74
CA VAL A 112 -0.46 -0.99 -16.96
C VAL A 112 -1.33 -0.57 -18.16
N TRP A 113 -2.58 -1.04 -18.24
CA TRP A 113 -3.51 -0.70 -19.31
C TRP A 113 -4.03 0.74 -19.17
N GLU A 114 -4.46 1.12 -17.97
CA GLU A 114 -4.86 2.49 -17.68
C GLU A 114 -3.69 3.46 -17.89
N MET A 115 -2.47 3.04 -17.54
CA MET A 115 -1.25 3.81 -17.77
C MET A 115 -0.98 4.05 -19.25
N ALA A 116 -0.97 2.99 -20.07
CA ALA A 116 -0.79 3.10 -21.52
C ALA A 116 -1.89 3.98 -22.15
N LYS A 117 -3.16 3.79 -21.74
CA LYS A 117 -4.29 4.62 -22.19
C LYS A 117 -4.12 6.09 -21.80
N LYS A 118 -3.62 6.39 -20.60
CA LYS A 118 -3.41 7.76 -20.13
C LYS A 118 -2.37 8.50 -20.98
N PHE A 119 -1.31 7.82 -21.40
CA PHE A 119 -0.28 8.38 -22.26
C PHE A 119 -0.61 8.30 -23.75
N GLY A 120 -1.65 7.55 -24.14
CA GLY A 120 -2.04 7.37 -25.53
C GLY A 120 -1.07 6.49 -26.32
N VAL A 121 -0.38 5.56 -25.66
CA VAL A 121 0.67 4.70 -26.26
C VAL A 121 0.34 3.22 -26.09
N GLY A 122 1.09 2.35 -26.78
CA GLY A 122 1.02 0.91 -26.58
C GLY A 122 1.55 0.48 -25.21
N LEU A 123 1.19 -0.73 -24.77
CA LEU A 123 1.58 -1.26 -23.46
C LEU A 123 3.09 -1.29 -23.21
N THR A 124 3.87 -1.48 -24.27
CA THR A 124 5.34 -1.59 -24.23
C THR A 124 6.04 -0.25 -24.45
N ASP A 125 5.29 0.81 -24.71
CA ASP A 125 5.82 2.07 -25.26
C ASP A 125 5.85 3.18 -24.19
N VAL A 126 5.54 2.84 -22.93
CA VAL A 126 5.65 3.76 -21.79
C VAL A 126 7.12 3.94 -21.42
N THR A 127 7.61 5.18 -21.48
CA THR A 127 9.01 5.53 -21.20
C THR A 127 9.20 6.19 -19.82
N TRP A 128 10.46 6.36 -19.39
CA TRP A 128 10.79 7.05 -18.14
C TRP A 128 10.38 8.52 -18.17
N GLU A 129 10.60 9.19 -19.30
CA GLU A 129 10.26 10.61 -19.48
C GLU A 129 8.75 10.82 -19.29
N MET A 130 7.92 9.88 -19.76
CA MET A 130 6.47 9.90 -19.51
C MET A 130 6.15 9.74 -18.01
N LEU A 131 6.80 8.80 -17.32
CA LEU A 131 6.58 8.56 -15.89
C LEU A 131 7.02 9.73 -15.02
N GLU A 132 8.09 10.43 -15.40
CA GLU A 132 8.58 11.63 -14.69
C GLU A 132 7.58 12.79 -14.73
N THR A 133 6.70 12.85 -15.73
CA THR A 133 5.61 13.85 -15.77
C THR A 133 4.53 13.62 -14.71
N VAL A 134 4.48 12.42 -14.11
CA VAL A 134 3.43 12.05 -13.16
C VAL A 134 3.81 12.53 -11.77
N LYS A 135 2.95 13.36 -11.18
CA LYS A 135 3.11 13.81 -9.79
C LYS A 135 3.15 12.62 -8.82
N HIS A 136 4.33 12.34 -8.29
CA HIS A 136 4.55 11.30 -7.30
C HIS A 136 4.29 11.81 -5.88
N LYS A 137 3.53 11.04 -5.09
CA LYS A 137 3.16 11.36 -3.70
C LYS A 137 3.43 10.15 -2.80
N PRO A 138 4.68 9.85 -2.45
CA PRO A 138 5.03 8.61 -1.74
C PRO A 138 4.56 8.62 -0.28
N ILE A 139 4.57 9.79 0.35
CA ILE A 139 4.34 9.97 1.79
C ILE A 139 2.99 10.63 2.04
N VAL A 140 2.24 10.11 3.00
CA VAL A 140 0.99 10.71 3.49
C VAL A 140 1.10 10.84 5.01
N VAL A 141 0.79 12.04 5.52
CA VAL A 141 0.70 12.29 6.97
C VAL A 141 -0.75 12.16 7.38
N VAL A 142 -1.04 11.22 8.28
CA VAL A 142 -2.37 11.03 8.85
C VAL A 142 -2.37 11.54 10.28
N ARG A 143 -3.29 12.46 10.58
CA ARG A 143 -3.52 12.96 11.93
C ARG A 143 -4.78 12.31 12.48
N SER A 144 -4.64 11.52 13.54
CA SER A 144 -5.80 11.02 14.27
C SER A 144 -6.44 12.17 15.05
N LYS A 145 -7.78 12.22 15.06
CA LYS A 145 -8.54 13.08 15.97
C LYS A 145 -8.66 12.32 17.29
N ARG A 146 -7.60 12.34 18.10
CA ARG A 146 -7.73 12.04 19.53
C ARG A 146 -8.14 13.29 20.26
#